data_AF-A0A517QXB4-F1
#
_entry.id   AF-A0A517QXB4-F1
#
_cell.length_a   1.000
_cell.length_b   1.000
_cell.length_c   1.000
_cell.angle_alpha   90.00
_cell.angle_beta   90.00
_cell.angle_gamma   90.00
#
_symmetry.space_group_name_H-M   'P 1'
#
loop_
_entity.id
_entity.type
_entity.pdbx_description
1 polymer ?
#
loop_
_entity_poly.entity_id
_entity_poly.type
_entity_poly.pdbx_seq_one_letter_code
_entity_poly.pdbx_strand_id
1 'polypeptide(L)'
;MPPLELFQYYGVDHAAMILCFVAMWLIGNKNPSGFVVFMLGNACWTVFGVMTASVGVIIGNVGFILLNARGLWQWAQEKKLAAATE
;
A
#
# COMPACT_ATOMS: atom_id res chain seq x y z
N MET A 1 -3.02 -9.16 -31.71
CA MET A 1 -3.09 -8.57 -30.37
C MET A 1 -2.99 -9.74 -29.40
N PRO A 2 -2.00 -9.78 -28.49
CA PRO A 2 -2.00 -10.82 -27.46
C PRO A 2 -3.30 -10.74 -26.65
N PRO A 3 -3.86 -11.86 -26.21
CA PRO A 3 -5.07 -11.86 -25.39
C PRO A 3 -4.87 -11.05 -24.11
N LEU A 4 -5.94 -10.40 -23.63
CA LEU A 4 -5.97 -9.71 -22.35
C LEU A 4 -5.91 -10.76 -21.24
N GLU A 5 -4.71 -11.03 -20.76
CA GLU A 5 -4.42 -11.99 -19.68
C GLU A 5 -4.81 -11.42 -18.30
N LEU A 6 -6.08 -11.08 -18.12
CA LEU A 6 -6.63 -10.43 -16.91
C LEU A 6 -6.46 -11.26 -15.62
N PHE A 7 -6.19 -12.56 -15.74
CA PHE A 7 -6.07 -13.49 -14.61
C PHE A 7 -4.73 -14.22 -14.56
N GLN A 8 -3.72 -13.79 -15.33
CA GLN A 8 -2.43 -14.49 -15.45
C GLN A 8 -1.73 -14.72 -14.11
N TYR A 9 -1.95 -13.80 -13.16
CA TYR A 9 -1.36 -13.82 -11.82
C TYR A 9 -2.43 -13.95 -10.73
N TYR A 10 -3.49 -14.72 -10.99
CA TYR A 10 -4.59 -14.98 -10.06
C TYR A 10 -5.38 -13.73 -9.62
N GLY A 11 -5.25 -12.60 -10.34
CA GLY A 11 -5.89 -11.32 -10.00
C GLY A 11 -5.28 -10.62 -8.78
N VAL A 12 -4.08 -11.02 -8.35
CA VAL A 12 -3.38 -10.43 -7.20
C VAL A 12 -3.05 -8.96 -7.45
N ASP A 13 -2.68 -8.62 -8.68
CA ASP A 13 -2.44 -7.24 -9.14
C ASP A 13 -3.71 -6.37 -9.11
N HIS A 14 -4.86 -6.94 -9.47
CA HIS A 14 -6.15 -6.26 -9.43
C HIS A 14 -6.56 -5.97 -7.99
N ALA A 15 -6.44 -6.98 -7.10
CA ALA A 15 -6.68 -6.81 -5.67
C ALA A 15 -5.72 -5.77 -5.05
N ALA A 16 -4.44 -5.83 -5.41
CA ALA A 16 -3.43 -4.87 -4.96
C ALA A 16 -3.77 -3.43 -5.38
N MET A 17 -4.24 -3.24 -6.62
CA MET A 17 -4.64 -1.93 -7.13
C MET A 17 -5.87 -1.37 -6.40
N ILE A 18 -6.89 -2.20 -6.18
CA ILE A 18 -8.08 -1.81 -5.42
C ILE A 18 -7.70 -1.38 -4.00
N LEU A 19 -6.84 -2.16 -3.32
CA LEU A 19 -6.34 -1.82 -1.99
C LEU A 19 -5.60 -0.47 -2.00
N CYS A 20 -4.74 -0.22 -2.99
CA CYS A 20 -4.05 1.07 -3.12
C CYS A 20 -5.02 2.24 -3.32
N PHE A 21 -6.07 2.09 -4.11
CA PHE A 21 -7.09 3.15 -4.27
C PHE A 21 -7.88 3.40 -2.99
N VAL A 22 -8.33 2.34 -2.31
CA VAL A 22 -9.01 2.45 -1.02
C VAL A 22 -8.12 3.12 0.01
N ALA A 23 -6.83 2.76 0.04
CA ALA A 23 -5.86 3.37 0.91
C ALA A 23 -5.66 4.88 0.64
N MET A 24 -5.52 5.28 -0.63
CA MET A 24 -5.40 6.69 -0.99
C MET A 24 -6.66 7.48 -0.61
N TRP A 25 -7.84 6.90 -0.79
CA TRP A 25 -9.10 7.50 -0.35
C TRP A 25 -9.13 7.72 1.16
N LEU A 26 -8.74 6.71 1.95
CA LEU A 26 -8.70 6.80 3.41
C LEU A 26 -7.70 7.86 3.90
N ILE A 27 -6.50 7.92 3.31
CA ILE A 27 -5.49 8.93 3.63
C ILE A 27 -6.02 10.34 3.30
N GLY A 28 -6.64 10.52 2.13
CA GLY A 28 -7.28 11.78 1.73
C GLY A 28 -8.40 12.21 2.68
N ASN A 29 -9.14 11.25 3.25
CA ASN A 29 -10.17 11.50 4.26
C ASN A 29 -9.63 11.58 5.70
N LYS A 30 -8.33 11.84 5.87
CA LYS A 30 -7.62 11.95 7.17
C LYS A 30 -7.80 10.73 8.09
N ASN A 31 -7.95 9.54 7.51
CA ASN A 31 -8.06 8.30 8.27
C ASN A 31 -6.73 7.52 8.26
N PRO A 32 -6.07 7.32 9.42
CA PRO A 32 -4.77 6.65 9.50
C PRO A 32 -4.81 5.17 9.12
N SER A 33 -5.99 4.53 9.10
CA SER A 33 -6.13 3.17 8.58
C SER A 33 -5.69 3.05 7.11
N GLY A 34 -5.72 4.16 6.36
CA GLY A 34 -5.24 4.21 4.98
C GLY A 34 -3.77 3.80 4.82
N PHE A 35 -2.89 4.13 5.77
CA PHE A 35 -1.49 3.67 5.74
C PHE A 35 -1.38 2.15 5.85
N VAL A 36 -2.22 1.52 6.69
CA VAL A 36 -2.24 0.06 6.87
C VAL A 36 -2.76 -0.62 5.61
N VAL A 37 -3.85 -0.12 5.03
CA VAL A 37 -4.40 -0.64 3.78
C VAL A 37 -3.38 -0.48 2.64
N PHE A 38 -2.63 0.63 2.61
CA PHE A 38 -1.57 0.84 1.61
C PHE A 38 -0.45 -0.19 1.77
N MET A 39 -0.01 -0.47 3.00
CA MET A 39 1.00 -1.51 3.27
C MET A 39 0.53 -2.89 2.80
N LEU A 40 -0.74 -3.24 3.02
CA LEU A 40 -1.32 -4.50 2.52
C LEU A 40 -1.35 -4.57 0.99
N GLY A 41 -1.76 -3.48 0.33
CA GLY A 41 -1.71 -3.39 -1.14
C GLY A 41 -0.30 -3.55 -1.70
N ASN A 42 0.70 -2.92 -1.08
CA ASN A 42 2.09 -3.05 -1.49
C ASN A 42 2.68 -4.43 -1.17
N ALA A 43 2.19 -5.12 -0.13
CA ALA A 43 2.56 -6.51 0.12
C ALA A 43 2.04 -7.42 -1.02
N CYS A 44 0.81 -7.23 -1.48
CA CYS A 44 0.29 -7.92 -2.66
C CYS A 44 1.09 -7.61 -3.93
N TRP A 45 1.47 -6.35 -4.16
CA TRP A 45 2.35 -5.97 -5.26
C TRP A 45 3.75 -6.58 -5.16
N THR A 46 4.27 -6.76 -3.94
CA THR A 46 5.55 -7.43 -3.70
C THR A 46 5.46 -8.91 -4.10
N VAL A 47 4.38 -9.60 -3.71
CA VAL A 47 4.10 -10.98 -4.14
C VAL A 47 3.98 -11.07 -5.66
N PHE A 48 3.27 -10.13 -6.29
CA PHE A 48 3.20 -10.02 -7.75
C PHE A 48 4.58 -9.80 -8.39
N GLY A 49 5.42 -8.96 -7.78
CA GLY A 49 6.81 -8.77 -8.18
C GLY A 49 7.63 -10.06 -8.16
N VAL A 50 7.43 -10.91 -7.15
CA VAL A 50 8.07 -12.23 -7.08
C VAL A 50 7.55 -13.15 -8.20
N MET A 51 6.24 -13.18 -8.45
CA MET A 51 5.63 -13.99 -9.51
C MET A 51 6.08 -13.58 -10.92
N THR A 52 6.37 -12.29 -11.11
CA THR A 52 6.86 -11.72 -12.38
C THR A 52 8.38 -11.65 -12.47
N ALA A 53 9.10 -12.15 -11.45
CA ALA A 53 10.55 -12.01 -11.31
C ALA A 53 11.07 -10.57 -11.45
N SER A 54 10.25 -9.58 -11.08
CA SER A 54 10.56 -8.16 -11.21
C SER A 54 11.14 -7.59 -9.92
N VAL A 55 12.47 -7.54 -9.86
CA VAL A 55 13.22 -6.96 -8.73
C VAL A 55 12.83 -5.50 -8.48
N GLY A 56 12.56 -4.74 -9.55
CA GLY A 56 12.13 -3.34 -9.44
C GLY A 56 10.79 -3.19 -8.71
N VAL A 57 9.82 -4.05 -9.01
CA VAL A 57 8.52 -4.06 -8.33
C VAL A 57 8.68 -4.44 -6.87
N ILE A 58 9.49 -5.45 -6.56
CA ILE A 58 9.74 -5.90 -5.19
C ILE A 58 10.35 -4.77 -4.35
N ILE A 59 11.46 -4.17 -4.80
CA ILE A 59 12.16 -3.14 -4.03
C ILE A 59 11.29 -1.89 -3.88
N GLY A 60 10.59 -1.47 -4.94
CA GLY A 60 9.71 -0.30 -4.90
C GLY A 60 8.59 -0.45 -3.88
N ASN A 61 7.92 -1.61 -3.87
CA ASN A 61 6.81 -1.86 -2.95
C ASN A 61 7.28 -2.06 -1.50
N VAL A 62 8.43 -2.68 -1.28
CA VAL A 62 9.06 -2.71 0.06
C VAL A 62 9.37 -1.29 0.54
N GLY A 63 9.90 -0.42 -0.33
CA GLY A 63 10.12 0.99 -0.03
C GLY A 63 8.83 1.71 0.36
N PHE A 64 7.74 1.51 -0.39
CA PHE A 64 6.43 2.07 -0.06
C PHE A 64 5.87 1.57 1.27
N ILE A 65 6.07 0.29 1.61
CA ILE A 65 5.67 -0.26 2.92
C ILE A 65 6.39 0.50 4.04
N LEU A 66 7.71 0.69 3.93
CA LEU A 66 8.50 1.40 4.94
C LEU A 66 8.07 2.87 5.07
N LEU A 67 7.80 3.55 3.95
CA LEU A 67 7.33 4.93 3.96
C LEU A 67 5.95 5.06 4.61
N ASN A 68 5.05 4.10 4.38
CA ASN A 68 3.72 4.10 5.00
C ASN A 68 3.79 3.76 6.50
N ALA A 69 4.69 2.85 6.90
CA ALA A 69 4.96 2.60 8.32
C ALA A 69 5.47 3.86 9.02
N ARG A 70 6.39 4.60 8.39
CA ARG A 70 6.87 5.90 8.90
C ARG A 70 5.75 6.93 8.97
N GLY A 71 4.90 7.03 7.94
CA GLY A 71 3.75 7.93 7.92
C GLY A 71 2.74 7.63 9.03
N LEU A 72 2.45 6.35 9.27
CA LEU A 72 1.58 5.91 10.35
C LEU A 72 2.15 6.25 11.74
N TRP A 73 3.46 6.06 11.95
CA TRP A 73 4.13 6.46 13.18
C TRP A 73 4.00 7.97 13.39
N GLN A 74 4.36 8.78 12.38
CA GLN A 74 4.31 10.23 12.47
C GLN A 74 2.89 10.71 12.82
N TRP A 75 1.87 10.15 12.16
CA TRP A 75 0.46 10.44 12.47
C TRP A 75 0.10 10.13 13.93
N ALA A 76 0.57 9.00 14.46
CA ALA A 76 0.33 8.62 15.84
C ALA A 76 0.99 9.59 16.84
N GLN A 77 2.15 10.16 16.51
CA GLN A 77 2.84 11.15 17.35
C GLN A 77 2.12 12.50 17.32
N GLU A 78 1.69 12.96 16.14
CA GLU A 78 0.92 14.20 16.00
C GLU A 78 -0.39 14.15 16.81
N LYS A 79 -1.09 13.00 16.81
CA LYS A 79 -2.26 12.78 17.66
C LYS A 79 -1.96 12.84 19.16
N LYS A 80 -0.84 12.25 19.60
CA LYS A 80 -0.41 12.29 21.00
C LYS A 80 -0.07 13.71 21.46
N LEU A 81 0.61 14.48 20.60
CA LEU A 81 0.99 15.85 20.91
C LEU A 81 -0.25 16.76 21.01
N ALA A 82 -1.20 16.62 20.08
CA ALA A 82 -2.47 17.35 20.12
C ALA A 82 -3.22 17.12 21.43
N ALA A 83 -3.40 15.85 21.83
CA ALA A 83 -4.10 15.49 23.06
C ALA A 83 -3.40 15.93 24.36
N ALA A 84 -2.09 16.20 24.32
CA ALA A 84 -1.34 16.70 25.48
C ALA A 84 -1.40 18.23 25.64
N THR A 85 -1.94 18.94 24.63
CA THR A 85 -2.08 20.40 24.61
C THR A 85 -3.51 20.84 24.95
N GLU A 86 -4.47 19.91 24.98
CA GLU A 86 -5.86 20.08 25.43
C GLU A 86 -6.00 19.88 26.95
#